data_AF-A0A849SZ20-F1
#
_entry.id   AF-A0A849SZ20-F1
#
_cell.length_a   1.000
_cell.length_b   1.000
_cell.length_c   1.000
_cell.angle_alpha   90.00
_cell.angle_beta   90.00
_cell.angle_gamma   90.00
#
_symmetry.space_group_name_H-M   'P 1'
#
loop_
_entity.id
_entity.type
_entity.pdbx_description
1 polymer ?
#
loop_
_entity_poly.entity_id
_entity_poly.type
_entity_poly.pdbx_seq_one_letter_code
_entity_poly.pdbx_strand_id
1 'polypeptide(L)'
;MINSINHFRADTSGWIGSGIMFIFALIAGYRWHSTGLIFFGLLILRDLAASWFLITRKPSLEKTNSRMIEALAYISSAWPCIYQSNVSSLPMAAQISSVLAILGFTISTLALFDLGEAFGVSPANRGIVTTGLYRYIRHPMYTGYVIAEFGFVLLNPFNVVIWIISIGLYFARTKIEDRVLRN
;
A
#
# COMPACT_ATOMS: atom_id res chain seq x y z
N MET A 1 -15.52 -5.62 36.88
CA MET A 1 -14.73 -4.53 36.28
C MET A 1 -14.73 -4.74 34.78
N ILE A 2 -15.71 -4.13 34.10
CA ILE A 2 -15.77 -4.12 32.64
C ILE A 2 -14.77 -3.06 32.21
N ASN A 3 -13.64 -3.47 31.64
CA ASN A 3 -12.71 -2.52 31.02
C ASN A 3 -13.52 -1.73 29.99
N SER A 4 -13.69 -0.43 30.25
CA SER A 4 -14.28 0.49 29.31
C SER A 4 -13.55 0.30 27.98
N ILE A 5 -14.32 0.03 26.92
CA ILE A 5 -13.85 0.04 25.55
C ILE A 5 -13.34 1.47 25.32
N ASN A 6 -12.06 1.69 25.59
CA ASN A 6 -11.38 2.91 25.20
C ASN A 6 -11.39 2.86 23.67
N HIS A 7 -12.35 3.56 23.06
CA HIS A 7 -12.33 3.93 21.66
C HIS A 7 -11.05 4.75 21.44
N PHE A 8 -9.94 4.04 21.22
CA PHE A 8 -8.61 4.58 21.05
C PHE A 8 -8.66 5.50 19.83
N ARG A 9 -8.63 6.80 20.08
CA ARG A 9 -8.57 7.84 19.06
C ARG A 9 -7.35 7.56 18.17
N ALA A 10 -7.57 7.33 16.88
CA ALA A 10 -6.49 7.43 15.91
C ALA A 10 -5.74 8.75 16.13
N ASP A 11 -4.42 8.69 16.17
CA ASP A 11 -3.57 9.87 16.16
C ASP A 11 -3.82 10.68 14.87
N THR A 12 -3.46 11.97 14.87
CA THR A 12 -3.78 12.90 13.77
C THR A 12 -3.32 12.38 12.40
N SER A 13 -2.22 11.62 12.36
CA SER A 13 -1.72 11.02 11.12
C SER A 13 -2.55 9.83 10.61
N GLY A 14 -3.28 9.13 11.49
CA GLY A 14 -4.22 8.07 11.12
C GLY A 14 -5.45 8.63 10.42
N TRP A 15 -6.02 9.72 10.96
CA TRP A 15 -7.14 10.44 10.33
C TRP A 15 -6.76 11.00 8.96
N ILE A 16 -5.61 11.67 8.85
CA ILE A 16 -5.11 12.21 7.58
C ILE A 16 -4.91 11.09 6.56
N GLY A 17 -4.20 10.02 6.96
CA GLY A 17 -3.96 8.88 6.07
C GLY A 17 -5.26 8.21 5.61
N SER A 18 -6.22 8.04 6.52
CA SER A 18 -7.53 7.47 6.20
C SER A 18 -8.30 8.30 5.18
N GLY A 19 -8.32 9.63 5.34
CA GLY A 19 -8.92 10.54 4.38
C GLY A 19 -8.30 10.43 3.00
N ILE A 20 -6.96 10.34 2.92
CA ILE A 20 -6.24 10.15 1.65
C ILE A 20 -6.62 8.81 1.00
N MET A 21 -6.64 7.72 1.76
CA MET A 21 -7.01 6.41 1.22
C MET A 21 -8.48 6.40 0.74
N PHE A 22 -9.39 7.06 1.46
CA PHE A 22 -10.77 7.19 1.02
C PHE A 22 -10.89 7.98 -0.29
N ILE A 23 -10.12 9.06 -0.46
CA ILE A 23 -10.05 9.80 -1.73
C ILE A 23 -9.55 8.91 -2.87
N PHE A 24 -8.52 8.09 -2.63
CA PHE A 24 -8.06 7.12 -3.64
C PHE A 24 -9.14 6.08 -3.99
N ALA A 25 -9.91 5.61 -3.01
CA ALA A 25 -11.05 4.73 -3.27
C ALA A 25 -12.09 5.41 -4.18
N LEU A 26 -12.40 6.70 -3.97
CA LEU A 26 -13.32 7.44 -4.83
C LEU A 26 -12.77 7.61 -6.26
N ILE A 27 -11.49 7.95 -6.39
CA ILE A 27 -10.81 8.06 -7.70
C ILE A 27 -10.84 6.70 -8.42
N ALA A 28 -10.54 5.61 -7.72
CA ALA A 28 -10.62 4.26 -8.25
C ALA A 28 -12.06 3.91 -8.66
N GLY A 29 -13.06 4.31 -7.88
CA GLY A 29 -14.49 4.17 -8.21
C GLY A 29 -14.87 4.87 -9.50
N TYR A 30 -14.46 6.13 -9.65
CA TYR A 30 -14.67 6.89 -10.88
C TYR A 30 -13.99 6.21 -12.09
N ARG A 31 -12.74 5.76 -11.93
CA ARG A 31 -12.02 5.05 -13.00
C ARG A 31 -12.64 3.69 -13.32
N TRP A 32 -13.16 2.97 -12.34
CA TRP A 32 -13.85 1.71 -12.57
C TRP A 32 -15.10 1.94 -13.42
N HIS A 33 -15.92 2.93 -13.08
CA HIS A 33 -17.12 3.23 -13.85
C HIS A 33 -16.80 3.57 -15.31
N SER A 34 -15.71 4.31 -15.55
CA SER A 34 -15.30 4.70 -16.90
C SER A 34 -14.62 3.59 -17.71
N THR A 35 -13.96 2.62 -17.07
CA THR A 35 -13.11 1.62 -17.78
C THR A 35 -13.60 0.18 -17.67
N GLY A 36 -14.43 -0.15 -16.68
CA GLY A 36 -14.91 -1.50 -16.41
C GLY A 36 -13.85 -2.50 -15.91
N LEU A 37 -12.60 -2.07 -15.69
CA LEU A 37 -11.51 -2.97 -15.32
C LEU A 37 -11.63 -3.44 -13.87
N ILE A 38 -11.59 -4.77 -13.67
CA ILE A 38 -11.66 -5.45 -12.36
C ILE A 38 -10.59 -4.92 -11.39
N PHE A 39 -9.43 -4.55 -11.93
CA PHE A 39 -8.34 -3.91 -11.20
C PHE A 39 -8.80 -2.75 -10.31
N PHE A 40 -9.65 -1.86 -10.82
CA PHE A 40 -10.13 -0.72 -10.05
C PHE A 40 -11.09 -1.13 -8.94
N GLY A 41 -11.90 -2.18 -9.16
CA GLY A 41 -12.74 -2.75 -8.11
C GLY A 41 -11.93 -3.27 -6.92
N LEU A 42 -10.81 -3.95 -7.21
CA LEU A 42 -9.91 -4.44 -6.18
C LEU A 42 -9.17 -3.30 -5.46
N LEU A 43 -8.79 -2.24 -6.19
CA LEU A 43 -8.23 -1.03 -5.59
C LEU A 43 -9.19 -0.36 -4.61
N ILE A 44 -10.48 -0.23 -4.96
CA ILE A 44 -11.50 0.34 -4.08
C ILE A 44 -11.58 -0.45 -2.78
N LEU A 45 -11.67 -1.79 -2.86
CA LEU A 45 -11.69 -2.65 -1.69
C LEU A 45 -10.46 -2.41 -0.81
N ARG A 46 -9.27 -2.41 -1.41
CA ARG A 46 -8.00 -2.20 -0.71
C ARG A 46 -7.90 -0.82 -0.06
N ASP A 47 -8.30 0.24 -0.77
CA ASP A 47 -8.26 1.62 -0.31
C ASP A 47 -9.27 1.87 0.82
N LEU A 48 -10.48 1.31 0.71
CA LEU A 48 -11.49 1.38 1.78
C LEU A 48 -11.04 0.60 3.03
N ALA A 49 -10.49 -0.60 2.85
CA ALA A 49 -9.94 -1.38 3.95
C ALA A 49 -8.78 -0.63 4.64
N ALA A 50 -7.89 -0.01 3.86
CA ALA A 50 -6.79 0.79 4.39
C ALA A 50 -7.30 2.02 5.14
N SER A 51 -8.30 2.71 4.58
CA SER A 51 -8.98 3.84 5.22
C SER A 51 -9.59 3.44 6.57
N TRP A 52 -10.28 2.30 6.62
CA TRP A 52 -10.85 1.75 7.85
C TRP A 52 -9.77 1.40 8.88
N PHE A 53 -8.78 0.60 8.49
CA PHE A 53 -7.72 0.16 9.40
C PHE A 53 -6.89 1.32 9.94
N LEU A 54 -6.71 2.41 9.18
CA LEU A 54 -6.00 3.59 9.68
C LEU A 54 -6.79 4.35 10.75
N ILE A 55 -8.12 4.29 10.74
CA ILE A 55 -8.98 4.87 11.80
C ILE A 55 -9.01 3.96 13.03
N THR A 56 -9.04 2.64 12.82
CA THR A 56 -9.11 1.65 13.91
C THR A 56 -7.76 1.13 14.36
N ARG A 57 -6.65 1.73 13.90
CA ARG A 57 -5.30 1.20 14.13
C ARG A 57 -4.92 1.22 15.62
N LYS A 58 -4.07 0.25 16.00
CA LYS A 58 -3.47 0.18 17.33
C LYS A 58 -2.50 1.35 17.55
N PRO A 59 -2.37 1.83 18.81
CA PRO A 59 -1.36 2.82 19.15
C PRO A 59 0.04 2.26 18.88
N SER A 60 0.95 3.11 18.44
CA SER A 60 2.35 2.73 18.24
C SER A 60 3.03 2.50 19.59
N LEU A 61 3.65 1.33 19.77
CA LEU A 61 4.52 1.02 20.90
C LEU A 61 5.82 1.81 20.81
N GLU A 62 6.38 1.86 19.60
CA GLU A 62 7.53 2.71 19.27
C GLU A 62 7.25 3.48 17.98
N LYS A 63 7.51 4.79 18.02
CA LYS A 63 7.40 5.64 16.84
C LYS A 63 8.77 6.25 16.53
N THR A 64 9.16 6.17 15.27
CA THR A 64 10.31 6.94 14.80
C THR A 64 9.96 8.42 14.80
N ASN A 65 10.69 9.24 15.55
CA ASN A 65 10.44 10.68 15.67
C ASN A 65 11.06 11.53 14.52
N SER A 66 11.53 10.87 13.45
CA SER A 66 12.20 11.54 12.34
C SER A 66 11.19 11.96 11.28
N ARG A 67 10.98 13.28 11.13
CA ARG A 67 10.16 13.88 10.07
C ARG A 67 10.59 13.44 8.66
N MET A 68 11.88 13.18 8.47
CA MET A 68 12.42 12.69 7.18
C MET A 68 11.90 11.30 6.84
N ILE A 69 11.78 10.42 7.83
CA ILE A 69 11.28 9.05 7.64
C ILE A 69 9.77 9.06 7.38
N GLU A 70 9.02 9.94 8.05
CA GLU A 70 7.61 10.16 7.74
C GLU A 70 7.43 10.68 6.30
N ALA A 71 8.20 11.71 5.90
CA ALA A 71 8.16 12.25 4.55
C ALA A 71 8.49 11.20 3.48
N LEU A 72 9.55 10.41 3.70
CA LEU A 72 9.92 9.29 2.81
C LEU A 72 8.76 8.30 2.64
N ALA A 73 8.06 7.95 3.73
CA ALA A 73 6.96 7.01 3.68
C ALA A 73 5.77 7.54 2.86
N TYR A 74 5.41 8.82 3.01
CA TYR A 74 4.37 9.45 2.20
C TYR A 74 4.78 9.62 0.74
N ILE A 75 6.00 10.08 0.47
CA ILE A 75 6.54 10.21 -0.90
C ILE A 75 6.51 8.85 -1.60
N SER A 76 7.01 7.81 -0.94
CA SER A 76 6.98 6.44 -1.47
C SER A 76 5.56 5.94 -1.73
N SER A 77 4.60 6.28 -0.88
CA SER A 77 3.21 5.85 -1.06
C SER A 77 2.50 6.59 -2.20
N ALA A 78 2.91 7.82 -2.50
CA ALA A 78 2.36 8.63 -3.59
C ALA A 78 3.09 8.39 -4.95
N TRP A 79 4.30 7.83 -4.91
CA TRP A 79 5.13 7.59 -6.09
C TRP A 79 4.43 6.81 -7.22
N PRO A 80 3.61 5.78 -6.94
CA PRO A 80 2.91 5.03 -7.98
C PRO A 80 1.95 5.89 -8.83
N CYS A 81 1.54 7.07 -8.38
CA CYS A 81 0.66 7.96 -9.15
C CYS A 81 1.34 8.57 -10.40
N ILE A 82 2.66 8.49 -10.51
CA ILE A 82 3.44 9.06 -11.62
C ILE A 82 3.52 8.10 -12.82
N TYR A 83 3.18 6.81 -12.62
CA TYR A 83 3.22 5.83 -13.71
C TYR A 83 2.28 6.24 -14.85
N GLN A 84 2.82 6.19 -16.06
CA GLN A 84 2.07 6.55 -17.25
C GLN A 84 1.41 5.31 -17.84
N SER A 85 0.09 5.36 -17.99
CA SER A 85 -0.68 4.31 -18.66
C SER A 85 -0.89 4.66 -20.14
N ASN A 86 0.18 4.59 -20.93
CA ASN A 86 0.05 4.60 -22.38
C ASN A 86 -0.33 3.18 -22.80
N VAL A 87 -1.47 3.00 -23.45
CA VAL A 87 -1.86 1.67 -23.94
C VAL A 87 -0.84 1.27 -24.99
N SER A 88 -0.03 0.27 -24.69
CA SER A 88 0.91 -0.31 -25.66
C SER A 88 0.12 -0.71 -26.91
N SER A 89 0.64 -0.42 -28.10
CA SER A 89 0.02 -0.85 -29.36
C SER A 89 -0.11 -2.37 -29.49
N LEU A 90 0.60 -3.12 -28.65
CA LEU A 90 0.56 -4.58 -28.55
C LEU A 90 -0.54 -5.03 -27.55
N PRO A 91 -1.61 -5.71 -28.01
CA PRO A 91 -2.70 -6.16 -27.14
C PRO A 91 -2.26 -7.15 -26.05
N MET A 92 -1.28 -8.00 -26.37
CA MET A 92 -0.75 -8.99 -25.43
C MET A 92 -0.08 -8.33 -24.21
N ALA A 93 0.65 -7.24 -24.42
CA ALA A 93 1.31 -6.51 -23.32
C ALA A 93 0.27 -5.89 -22.37
N ALA A 94 -0.85 -5.40 -22.90
CA ALA A 94 -1.95 -4.88 -22.09
C ALA A 94 -2.65 -5.97 -21.25
N GLN A 95 -2.81 -7.17 -21.80
CA GLN A 95 -3.37 -8.31 -21.07
C GLN A 95 -2.43 -8.76 -19.94
N ILE A 96 -1.14 -8.94 -20.24
CA ILE A 96 -0.14 -9.33 -19.24
C ILE A 96 -0.05 -8.27 -18.13
N SER A 97 -0.04 -6.99 -18.50
CA SER A 97 -0.06 -5.87 -17.56
C SER A 97 -1.27 -5.94 -16.61
N SER A 98 -2.47 -6.19 -17.16
CA SER A 98 -3.69 -6.31 -16.37
C SER A 98 -3.62 -7.50 -15.39
N VAL A 99 -3.10 -8.64 -15.83
CA VAL A 99 -2.92 -9.82 -14.98
C VAL A 99 -1.93 -9.54 -13.85
N LEU A 100 -0.79 -8.91 -14.15
CA LEU A 100 0.21 -8.53 -13.14
C LEU A 100 -0.34 -7.52 -12.14
N ALA A 101 -1.11 -6.53 -12.62
CA ALA A 101 -1.75 -5.55 -11.76
C ALA A 101 -2.76 -6.22 -10.81
N ILE A 102 -3.63 -7.08 -11.31
CA ILE A 102 -4.60 -7.83 -10.49
C ILE A 102 -3.86 -8.71 -9.48
N LEU A 103 -2.86 -9.48 -9.91
CA LEU A 103 -2.08 -10.37 -9.04
C LEU A 103 -1.37 -9.59 -7.94
N GLY A 104 -0.61 -8.56 -8.31
CA GLY A 104 0.19 -7.76 -7.38
C GLY A 104 -0.69 -7.07 -6.33
N PHE A 105 -1.78 -6.41 -6.76
CA PHE A 105 -2.68 -5.78 -5.81
C PHE A 105 -3.49 -6.78 -4.99
N THR A 106 -3.78 -8.00 -5.50
CA THR A 106 -4.39 -9.06 -4.68
C THR A 106 -3.46 -9.42 -3.53
N ILE A 107 -2.17 -9.63 -3.81
CA ILE A 107 -1.15 -9.90 -2.77
C ILE A 107 -1.11 -8.74 -1.76
N SER A 108 -1.05 -7.49 -2.23
CA SER A 108 -1.02 -6.31 -1.35
C SER A 108 -2.30 -6.17 -0.52
N THR A 109 -3.46 -6.54 -1.07
CA THR A 109 -4.75 -6.49 -0.38
C THR A 109 -4.83 -7.56 0.70
N LEU A 110 -4.42 -8.79 0.40
CA LEU A 110 -4.34 -9.86 1.40
C LEU A 110 -3.35 -9.50 2.52
N ALA A 111 -2.19 -8.93 2.18
CA ALA A 111 -1.24 -8.44 3.16
C ALA A 111 -1.82 -7.32 4.04
N LEU A 112 -2.63 -6.43 3.48
CA LEU A 112 -3.34 -5.41 4.25
C LEU A 112 -4.31 -6.03 5.25
N PHE A 113 -5.07 -7.04 4.84
CA PHE A 113 -5.99 -7.74 5.74
C PHE A 113 -5.26 -8.54 6.82
N ASP A 114 -4.13 -9.17 6.49
CA ASP A 114 -3.28 -9.86 7.48
C ASP A 114 -2.74 -8.88 8.54
N LEU A 115 -2.35 -7.66 8.13
CA LEU A 115 -1.93 -6.60 9.05
C LEU A 115 -3.08 -6.06 9.90
N GLY A 116 -4.24 -5.81 9.29
CA GLY A 116 -5.40 -5.22 9.94
C GLY A 116 -5.06 -3.93 10.69
N GLU A 117 -5.36 -3.89 11.99
CA GLU A 117 -5.12 -2.72 12.85
C GLU A 117 -3.63 -2.42 13.12
N ALA A 118 -2.70 -3.31 12.75
CA ALA A 118 -1.26 -3.03 12.81
C ALA A 118 -0.79 -2.16 11.63
N PHE A 119 -1.64 -1.95 10.63
CA PHE A 119 -1.29 -1.18 9.43
C PHE A 119 -1.02 0.30 9.73
N GLY A 120 0.00 0.84 9.06
CA GLY A 120 0.31 2.25 9.08
C GLY A 120 1.14 2.66 7.87
N VAL A 121 0.91 3.89 7.38
CA VAL A 121 1.67 4.44 6.24
C VAL A 121 3.13 4.71 6.62
N SER A 122 3.37 5.22 7.83
CA SER A 122 4.71 5.50 8.35
C SER A 122 5.22 4.37 9.25
N PRO A 123 6.52 4.03 9.19
CA PRO A 123 7.14 3.01 10.05
C PRO A 123 6.91 3.31 11.53
N ALA A 124 6.19 2.43 12.20
CA ALA A 124 6.06 2.42 13.65
C ALA A 124 5.78 0.98 14.11
N ASN A 125 6.26 0.63 15.30
CA ASN A 125 6.02 -0.68 15.87
C ASN A 125 4.58 -0.73 16.42
N ARG A 126 3.72 -1.56 15.81
CA ARG A 126 2.32 -1.79 16.21
C ARG A 126 2.04 -3.26 16.52
N GLY A 127 3.09 -4.03 16.79
CA GLY A 127 3.06 -5.48 16.93
C GLY A 127 3.44 -6.19 15.64
N ILE A 128 4.19 -7.29 15.78
CA ILE A 128 4.65 -8.11 14.66
C ILE A 128 3.52 -9.08 14.26
N VAL A 129 3.17 -9.08 12.97
CA VAL A 129 2.24 -10.03 12.38
C VAL A 129 3.03 -11.13 11.69
N THR A 130 2.75 -12.39 12.03
CA THR A 130 3.42 -13.58 11.45
C THR A 130 2.42 -14.58 10.85
N THR A 131 1.16 -14.18 10.71
CA THR A 131 0.07 -14.96 10.13
C THR A 131 -0.15 -14.65 8.65
N GLY A 132 -0.88 -15.50 7.93
CA GLY A 132 -1.20 -15.29 6.51
C GLY A 132 0.03 -15.24 5.62
N LEU A 133 0.10 -14.26 4.72
CA LEU A 133 1.24 -14.04 3.80
C LEU A 133 2.53 -13.69 4.56
N TYR A 134 2.42 -13.03 5.71
CA TYR A 134 3.57 -12.64 6.54
C TYR A 134 4.31 -13.85 7.13
N ARG A 135 3.72 -15.05 7.09
CA ARG A 135 4.39 -16.31 7.43
C ARG A 135 5.47 -16.70 6.41
N TYR A 136 5.28 -16.34 5.14
CA TYR A 136 6.13 -16.78 4.03
C TYR A 136 7.07 -15.68 3.54
N ILE A 137 6.58 -14.43 3.48
CA ILE A 137 7.32 -13.27 2.99
C ILE A 137 7.25 -12.19 4.07
N ARG A 138 8.38 -11.57 4.43
CA ARG A 138 8.39 -10.53 5.48
C ARG A 138 7.61 -9.27 5.09
N HIS A 139 7.65 -8.91 3.80
CA HIS A 139 7.10 -7.68 3.26
C HIS A 139 6.19 -7.93 2.04
N PRO A 140 5.13 -8.74 2.17
CA PRO A 140 4.31 -9.19 1.05
C PRO A 140 3.60 -8.04 0.35
N MET A 141 3.25 -6.98 1.08
CA MET A 141 2.61 -5.79 0.52
C MET A 141 3.50 -5.10 -0.53
N TYR A 142 4.80 -4.93 -0.24
CA TYR A 142 5.76 -4.34 -1.18
C TYR A 142 6.05 -5.27 -2.35
N THR A 143 6.09 -6.59 -2.13
CA THR A 143 6.19 -7.57 -3.22
C THR A 143 5.02 -7.42 -4.19
N GLY A 144 3.79 -7.28 -3.68
CA GLY A 144 2.62 -7.04 -4.51
C GLY A 144 2.69 -5.74 -5.32
N TYR A 145 3.17 -4.64 -4.72
CA TYR A 145 3.38 -3.38 -5.45
C TYR A 145 4.40 -3.51 -6.58
N VAL A 146 5.56 -4.13 -6.33
CA VAL A 146 6.59 -4.33 -7.36
C VAL A 146 6.05 -5.15 -8.54
N ILE A 147 5.27 -6.20 -8.27
CA ILE A 147 4.64 -7.03 -9.31
C ILE A 147 3.62 -6.22 -10.12
N ALA A 148 2.73 -5.50 -9.44
CA ALA A 148 1.70 -4.70 -10.11
C ALA A 148 2.33 -3.59 -10.96
N GLU A 149 3.33 -2.91 -10.42
CA GLU A 149 4.02 -1.81 -11.09
C GLU A 149 4.85 -2.25 -12.30
N PHE A 150 5.40 -3.46 -12.26
CA PHE A 150 6.08 -4.04 -13.42
C PHE A 150 5.13 -4.18 -14.62
N GLY A 151 3.84 -4.40 -14.38
CA GLY A 151 2.81 -4.37 -15.41
C GLY A 151 2.76 -3.02 -16.15
N PHE A 152 2.97 -1.89 -15.47
CA PHE A 152 3.01 -0.57 -16.13
C PHE A 152 4.28 -0.37 -16.96
N VAL A 153 5.39 -1.04 -16.62
CA VAL A 153 6.61 -1.03 -17.44
C VAL A 153 6.38 -1.72 -18.78
N LEU A 154 5.57 -2.79 -18.82
CA LEU A 154 5.20 -3.47 -20.06
C LEU A 154 4.33 -2.61 -20.98
N LEU A 155 3.52 -1.72 -20.40
CA LEU A 155 2.69 -0.77 -21.15
C LEU A 155 3.52 0.38 -21.73
N ASN A 156 4.46 0.89 -20.95
CA ASN A 156 5.34 1.98 -21.35
C ASN A 156 6.75 1.76 -20.79
N PRO A 157 7.75 1.45 -21.64
CA PRO A 157 9.13 1.22 -21.21
C PRO A 157 9.76 2.39 -20.44
N PHE A 158 9.31 3.63 -20.64
CA PHE A 158 9.80 4.78 -19.88
C PHE A 158 9.49 4.69 -18.38
N ASN A 159 8.48 3.90 -17.99
CA ASN A 159 8.17 3.63 -16.59
C ASN A 159 9.27 2.80 -15.88
N VAL A 160 10.24 2.21 -16.60
CA VAL A 160 11.32 1.43 -15.98
C VAL A 160 12.12 2.22 -14.95
N VAL A 161 12.35 3.51 -15.21
CA VAL A 161 13.07 4.40 -14.28
C VAL A 161 12.23 4.63 -13.02
N ILE A 162 10.93 4.87 -13.19
CA ILE A 162 9.97 5.04 -12.09
C ILE A 162 9.94 3.77 -11.24
N TRP A 163 9.97 2.60 -11.87
CA TRP A 163 9.97 1.29 -11.23
C TRP A 163 11.23 0.99 -10.44
N ILE A 164 12.41 1.28 -10.99
CA ILE A 164 13.67 1.14 -10.26
C ILE A 164 13.68 2.03 -9.02
N ILE A 165 13.19 3.27 -9.13
CA ILE A 165 13.08 4.19 -7.98
C ILE A 165 12.08 3.65 -6.96
N SER A 166 10.94 3.10 -7.40
CA SER A 166 9.93 2.50 -6.52
C SER A 166 10.52 1.36 -5.68
N ILE A 167 11.28 0.45 -6.31
CA ILE A 167 11.99 -0.63 -5.61
C ILE A 167 12.97 -0.05 -4.58
N GLY A 168 13.74 0.97 -4.96
CA GLY A 168 14.66 1.64 -4.03
C GLY A 168 13.96 2.24 -2.81
N LEU A 169 12.81 2.88 -3.02
CA LEU A 169 11.98 3.43 -1.94
C LEU A 169 11.40 2.34 -1.05
N TYR A 170 10.87 1.25 -1.62
CA TYR A 170 10.38 0.11 -0.85
C TYR A 170 11.51 -0.53 -0.04
N PHE A 171 12.69 -0.71 -0.62
CA PHE A 171 13.83 -1.26 0.09
C PHE A 171 14.32 -0.37 1.25
N ALA A 172 14.31 0.95 1.05
CA ALA A 172 14.60 1.89 2.12
C ALA A 172 13.57 1.78 3.26
N ARG A 173 12.28 1.67 2.93
CA ARG A 173 11.20 1.49 3.91
C ARG A 173 11.33 0.18 4.67
N THR A 174 11.57 -0.94 3.99
CA THR A 174 11.75 -2.25 4.66
C THR A 174 12.89 -2.23 5.65
N LYS A 175 14.01 -1.55 5.33
CA LYS A 175 15.15 -1.43 6.25
C LYS A 175 14.80 -0.61 7.50
N ILE A 176 14.01 0.45 7.33
CA ILE A 176 13.57 1.29 8.45
C ILE A 176 12.57 0.52 9.31
N GLU A 177 11.60 -0.16 8.70
CA GLU A 177 10.61 -0.99 9.38
C GLU A 177 11.28 -2.13 10.16
N ASP A 178 12.20 -2.86 9.53
CA ASP A 178 12.96 -3.93 10.19
C ASP A 178 13.78 -3.41 11.38
N ARG A 179 14.26 -2.15 11.33
CA ARG A 179 14.98 -1.53 12.47
C ARG A 179 14.03 -1.16 13.60
N VAL A 180 12.87 -0.58 13.27
CA VAL A 180 11.84 -0.18 14.24
C VAL A 180 11.20 -1.39 14.92
N LEU A 181 11.13 -2.54 14.26
CA LEU A 181 10.60 -3.78 14.84
C LEU A 181 11.61 -4.54 15.73
N ARG A 182 12.91 -4.21 15.64
CA ARG A 182 13.98 -4.85 16.44
C ARG A 182 14.30 -4.10 17.73
N ASN A 183 13.95 -2.82 17.81
CA ASN A 183 14.05 -2.01 19.01
C ASN A 183 12.82 -2.25 19.90
#